data_AF-A0A7G2IW99-F1
#
_entry.id   AF-A0A7G2IW99-F1
#
_cell.length_a   1.000
_cell.length_b   1.000
_cell.length_c   1.000
_cell.angle_alpha   90.00
_cell.angle_beta   90.00
_cell.angle_gamma   90.00
#
_symmetry.space_group_name_H-M   'P 1'
#
loop_
_entity.id
_entity.type
_entity.pdbx_description
1 polymer ?
#
loop_
_entity_poly.entity_id
_entity_poly.type
_entity_poly.pdbx_seq_one_letter_code
_entity_poly.pdbx_strand_id
1 'polypeptide(L)'
;MSMSMRDRMKAGKLFTDMCEGLPEERLRGKELMYEFNHTRPSEIKKRGKLIREMFATVGENAWIEPPIYFSYGSNIHIGKKLLRQF
;
A
#
# COMPACT_ATOMS: atom_id res chain seq x y z
N MET A 1 -20.92 22.70 6.38
CA MET A 1 -19.61 22.49 5.72
C MET A 1 -19.78 21.42 4.65
N SER A 2 -19.14 21.59 3.49
CA SER A 2 -19.12 20.55 2.46
C SER A 2 -18.19 19.40 2.89
N MET A 3 -18.55 18.15 2.62
CA MET A 3 -17.68 16.99 2.91
C MET A 3 -16.36 17.07 2.13
N SER A 4 -15.25 16.70 2.77
CA SER A 4 -13.97 16.51 2.10
C SER A 4 -14.00 15.33 1.12
N MET A 5 -13.08 15.27 0.16
CA MET A 5 -12.94 14.12 -0.73
C MET A 5 -12.55 12.86 0.04
N ARG A 6 -11.76 12.98 1.11
CA ARG A 6 -11.48 11.84 2.01
C ARG A 6 -12.73 11.30 2.69
N ASP A 7 -13.62 12.18 3.17
CA ASP A 7 -14.86 11.74 3.80
C ASP A 7 -15.80 11.10 2.78
N ARG A 8 -15.83 11.62 1.54
CA ARG A 8 -16.57 11.00 0.43
C ARG A 8 -16.04 9.62 0.10
N MET A 9 -14.72 9.46 0.02
CA MET A 9 -14.05 8.17 -0.18
C MET A 9 -14.40 7.16 0.92
N LYS A 10 -14.32 7.56 2.20
CA LYS A 10 -14.70 6.71 3.34
C LYS A 10 -16.19 6.36 3.36
N ALA A 11 -17.04 7.27 2.92
CA ALA A 11 -18.49 7.09 2.87
C ALA A 11 -18.98 6.35 1.60
N GLY A 12 -18.07 5.89 0.72
CA GLY A 12 -18.44 5.20 -0.52
C GLY A 12 -19.15 6.08 -1.56
N LYS A 13 -19.02 7.41 -1.45
CA LYS A 13 -19.58 8.38 -2.40
C LYS A 13 -18.60 8.61 -3.55
N LEU A 14 -19.10 9.05 -4.70
CA LEU A 14 -18.24 9.56 -5.79
C LEU A 14 -17.27 10.60 -5.24
N PHE A 15 -16.00 10.55 -5.64
CA PHE A 15 -14.94 11.47 -5.21
C PHE A 15 -13.90 11.63 -6.33
N THR A 16 -13.04 12.63 -6.19
CA THR A 16 -11.83 12.80 -7.03
C THR A 16 -10.60 12.87 -6.13
N ASP A 17 -9.45 12.47 -6.65
CA ASP A 17 -8.24 12.24 -5.85
C ASP A 17 -7.06 13.15 -6.25
N MET A 18 -7.37 14.29 -6.88
CA MET A 18 -6.41 15.31 -7.34
C MET A 18 -6.24 16.47 -6.34
N CYS A 19 -6.65 16.28 -5.09
CA CYS A 19 -6.62 17.30 -4.04
C CYS A 19 -6.33 16.68 -2.67
N GLU A 20 -6.26 17.50 -1.62
CA GLU A 20 -6.16 17.06 -0.21
C GLU A 20 -4.94 16.16 0.10
N GLY A 21 -3.85 16.32 -0.65
CA GLY A 21 -2.63 15.51 -0.47
C GLY A 21 -2.73 14.08 -1.04
N LEU A 22 -3.86 13.74 -1.68
CA LEU A 22 -4.11 12.39 -2.21
C LEU A 22 -3.16 12.00 -3.36
N PRO A 23 -2.76 12.91 -4.28
CA PRO A 23 -1.74 12.60 -5.27
C PRO A 23 -0.38 12.25 -4.65
N GLU A 24 0.04 13.01 -3.64
CA GLU A 24 1.33 12.86 -2.96
C GLU A 24 1.40 11.55 -2.17
N GLU A 25 0.31 11.20 -1.48
CA GLU A 25 0.18 9.89 -0.79
C GLU A 25 0.27 8.73 -1.77
N ARG A 26 -0.38 8.85 -2.93
CA ARG A 26 -0.32 7.83 -3.99
C ARG A 26 1.08 7.70 -4.55
N LEU A 27 1.77 8.81 -4.78
CA LEU A 27 3.15 8.81 -5.27
C LEU A 27 4.07 8.10 -4.27
N ARG A 28 3.98 8.44 -2.97
CA ARG A 28 4.76 7.76 -1.92
C ARG A 28 4.52 6.25 -1.93
N GLY A 29 3.27 5.81 -2.03
CA GLY A 29 2.94 4.38 -2.12
C GLY A 29 3.56 3.73 -3.35
N LYS A 30 3.50 4.40 -4.51
CA LYS A 30 4.06 3.90 -5.77
C LYS A 30 5.59 3.83 -5.76
N GLU A 31 6.29 4.74 -5.09
CA GLU A 31 7.75 4.68 -4.92
C GLU A 31 8.16 3.43 -4.13
N LEU A 32 7.50 3.15 -3.01
CA LEU A 32 7.77 1.93 -2.21
C LEU A 32 7.42 0.66 -3.00
N MET A 33 6.31 0.69 -3.74
CA MET A 33 5.90 -0.41 -4.64
C MET A 33 6.96 -0.67 -5.71
N TYR A 34 7.49 0.39 -6.34
CA TYR A 34 8.55 0.29 -7.34
C TYR A 34 9.80 -0.33 -6.73
N GLU A 35 10.25 0.18 -5.58
CA GLU A 35 11.44 -0.33 -4.90
C GLU A 35 11.28 -1.82 -4.56
N PHE A 36 10.13 -2.21 -3.99
CA PHE A 36 9.83 -3.59 -3.64
C PHE A 36 9.85 -4.50 -4.87
N ASN A 37 9.19 -4.08 -5.94
CA ASN A 37 9.09 -4.85 -7.18
C ASN A 37 10.44 -5.09 -7.87
N HIS A 38 11.44 -4.23 -7.61
CA HIS A 38 12.78 -4.33 -8.18
C HIS A 38 13.82 -4.92 -7.22
N THR A 39 13.42 -5.40 -6.05
CA THR A 39 14.35 -6.11 -5.15
C THR A 39 14.80 -7.44 -5.73
N ARG A 40 16.09 -7.76 -5.58
CA ARG A 40 16.64 -9.09 -5.90
C ARG A 40 16.00 -10.14 -4.98
N PRO A 41 15.85 -11.40 -5.46
CA PRO A 41 15.33 -12.49 -4.63
C PRO A 41 16.12 -12.73 -3.33
N SER A 42 17.43 -12.45 -3.33
CA SER A 42 18.29 -12.57 -2.15
C SER A 42 18.09 -11.47 -1.09
N GLU A 43 17.38 -10.37 -1.42
CA GLU A 43 17.17 -9.23 -0.52
C GLU A 43 16.00 -9.45 0.46
N ILE A 44 15.93 -10.63 1.09
CA ILE A 44 14.82 -11.07 1.95
C ILE A 44 14.52 -10.06 3.07
N LYS A 45 15.57 -9.56 3.74
CA LYS A 45 15.42 -8.57 4.83
C LYS A 45 14.84 -7.25 4.33
N LYS A 46 15.28 -6.79 3.15
CA LYS A 46 14.79 -5.55 2.52
C LYS A 46 13.33 -5.69 2.12
N ARG A 47 12.95 -6.81 1.50
CA ARG A 47 11.55 -7.13 1.16
C ARG A 47 10.66 -7.09 2.41
N GLY A 48 11.10 -7.73 3.50
CA GLY A 48 10.36 -7.72 4.76
C GLY A 48 10.15 -6.31 5.34
N LYS A 49 11.17 -5.44 5.25
CA LYS A 49 11.05 -4.03 5.66
C LYS A 49 10.07 -3.26 4.78
N LEU A 50 10.21 -3.36 3.47
CA LEU A 50 9.34 -2.67 2.50
C LEU A 50 7.87 -3.08 2.65
N ILE A 51 7.58 -4.36 2.88
CA ILE A 51 6.21 -4.83 3.14
C ILE A 51 5.59 -4.09 4.34
N ARG A 52 6.35 -3.89 5.43
CA ARG A 52 5.87 -3.17 6.62
C ARG A 52 5.71 -1.67 6.40
N GLU A 53 6.45 -1.09 5.46
CA GLU A 53 6.36 0.33 5.13
C GLU A 53 5.24 0.64 4.12
N MET A 54 4.93 -0.31 3.23
CA MET A 54 3.91 -0.16 2.19
C MET A 54 2.48 -0.17 2.74
N PHE A 55 2.18 -0.98 3.77
CA PHE A 55 0.81 -1.25 4.22
C PHE A 55 0.53 -0.66 5.60
N ALA A 56 -0.74 -0.31 5.86
CA ALA A 56 -1.13 0.27 7.15
C ALA A 56 -0.88 -0.69 8.31
N THR A 57 -1.22 -1.97 8.15
CA THR A 57 -0.92 -3.00 9.14
C THR A 57 -0.48 -4.28 8.45
N VAL A 58 0.52 -4.94 9.03
CA VAL A 58 1.05 -6.21 8.53
C VAL A 58 1.19 -7.19 9.69
N GLY A 59 0.44 -8.28 9.63
CA GLY A 59 0.53 -9.37 10.60
C GLY A 59 1.89 -10.08 10.60
N GLU A 60 2.11 -10.90 11.63
CA GLU A 60 3.30 -11.74 11.73
C GLU A 60 3.42 -12.71 10.53
N ASN A 61 4.66 -12.97 10.12
CA ASN A 61 5.02 -13.89 9.04
C ASN A 61 4.37 -13.57 7.67
N ALA A 62 4.08 -12.29 7.39
CA ALA A 62 3.60 -11.89 6.08
C ALA A 62 4.68 -12.04 5.01
N TRP A 63 4.31 -12.68 3.89
CA TRP A 63 5.16 -12.81 2.70
C TRP A 63 4.36 -12.44 1.45
N ILE A 64 4.98 -11.64 0.60
CA ILE A 64 4.42 -11.20 -0.68
C ILE A 64 5.50 -11.46 -1.74
N GLU A 65 5.12 -12.16 -2.81
CA GLU A 65 5.99 -12.28 -3.98
C GLU A 65 5.85 -11.03 -4.86
N PRO A 66 6.95 -10.39 -5.26
CA PRO A 66 6.93 -9.40 -6.33
C PRO A 66 6.49 -10.01 -7.69
N PRO A 67 5.81 -9.25 -8.56
CA PRO A 67 5.40 -7.87 -8.35
C PRO A 67 4.05 -7.75 -7.62
N ILE A 68 3.85 -6.64 -6.91
CA ILE A 68 2.56 -6.21 -6.36
C ILE A 68 2.16 -4.84 -6.91
N TYR A 69 0.85 -4.61 -7.05
CA TYR A 69 0.28 -3.36 -7.54
C TYR A 69 -0.84 -2.85 -6.62
N PHE A 70 -0.78 -1.57 -6.25
CA PHE A 70 -1.80 -0.88 -5.46
C PHE A 70 -1.78 0.63 -5.72
N SER A 71 -2.86 1.33 -5.33
CA SER A 71 -2.94 2.79 -5.44
C SER A 71 -2.19 3.51 -4.31
N TYR A 72 -2.47 3.17 -3.05
CA TYR A 72 -1.93 3.88 -1.87
C TYR A 72 -1.07 3.02 -0.95
N GLY A 73 -1.39 1.73 -0.80
CA GLY A 73 -0.75 0.83 0.15
C GLY A 73 -1.20 1.07 1.60
N SER A 74 -1.20 2.32 2.05
CA SER A 74 -1.60 2.76 3.40
C SER A 74 -3.05 2.50 3.80
N ASN A 75 -3.92 2.08 2.87
CA ASN A 75 -5.31 1.68 3.15
C ASN A 75 -5.48 0.15 3.24
N ILE A 76 -4.40 -0.61 3.11
CA ILE A 76 -4.42 -2.08 3.09
C ILE A 76 -3.99 -2.59 4.46
N HIS A 77 -4.82 -3.48 5.02
CA HIS A 77 -4.58 -4.14 6.29
C HIS A 77 -4.41 -5.64 6.06
N ILE A 78 -3.21 -6.15 6.34
CA ILE A 78 -2.85 -7.56 6.17
C ILE A 78 -2.90 -8.25 7.54
N GLY A 79 -3.73 -9.30 7.64
CA GLY A 79 -3.84 -10.16 8.82
C GLY A 79 -2.64 -11.09 9.04
N LYS A 80 -2.71 -11.94 10.07
CA LYS A 80 -1.68 -12.96 10.34
C LYS A 80 -1.68 -14.04 9.25
N LYS A 81 -0.50 -14.56 8.88
CA LYS A 81 -0.30 -15.65 7.91
C LYS A 81 -0.85 -15.37 6.49
N LEU A 82 -0.66 -14.15 5.97
CA LEU A 82 -0.88 -13.94 4.53
C LEU A 82 0.29 -14.57 3.75
N LEU A 83 -0.04 -15.60 2.98
CA LEU A 83 0.83 -16.22 1.98
C LEU A 83 0.13 -16.08 0.64
N ARG A 84 0.68 -15.29 -0.29
CA ARG A 84 0.17 -15.25 -1.66
C ARG A 84 1.18 -15.88 -2.60
N GLN A 85 0.80 -17.02 -3.17
CA GLN A 85 1.38 -17.58 -4.39
C GLN A 85 0.20 -17.83 -5.36
N PHE A 86 0.28 -17.20 -6.54
CA PHE A 86 -0.71 -17.08 -7.61
C PHE A 86 -1.95 -16.22 -7.27
#